data_AF-A0AAV9E347-F1
#
_entry.id   AF-A0AAV9E347-F1
#
_cell.length_a   1.000
_cell.length_b   1.000
_cell.length_c   1.000
_cell.angle_alpha   90.00
_cell.angle_beta   90.00
_cell.angle_gamma   90.00
#
_symmetry.space_group_name_H-M   'P 1'
#
loop_
_entity.id
_entity.type
_entity.pdbx_description
1 polymer ?
#
loop_
_entity_poly.entity_id
_entity_poly.type
_entity_poly.pdbx_seq_one_letter_code
_entity_poly.pdbx_strand_id
1 'polypeptide(L)'
;MRTHWVGDGTVKIESWLQNLCGFLSRHLYWHNPIKRGGIKWVCWHLEVREKQYDKKAYLDFFTDTGSTTPAIHKVLVYIASPDKRVNTNYLGPAPFEEMAMQIIRAKGPSGPNCEYVFKLEDWLIQSGCEDKHVIELATTIRKLRGDSSTMKAFDV
;
A
#
# COMPACT_ATOMS: atom_id res chain seq x y z
N MET A 1 -4.45 8.02 15.91
CA MET A 1 -5.77 7.33 15.86
C MET A 1 -5.70 6.02 16.65
N ARG A 2 -6.73 5.70 17.44
CA ARG A 2 -6.82 4.47 18.26
C ARG A 2 -7.42 3.36 17.41
N THR A 3 -6.73 2.24 17.25
CA THR A 3 -7.14 1.12 16.39
C THR A 3 -8.06 0.16 17.16
N HIS A 4 -9.37 0.33 17.01
CA HIS A 4 -10.38 -0.69 17.32
C HIS A 4 -11.02 -1.19 16.01
N TRP A 5 -11.37 -2.48 15.99
CA TRP A 5 -12.10 -3.14 14.90
C TRP A 5 -13.61 -3.02 15.18
N VAL A 6 -14.38 -2.42 14.26
CA VAL A 6 -15.83 -2.56 14.18
C VAL A 6 -16.17 -2.78 12.71
N GLY A 7 -16.98 -3.80 12.41
CA GLY A 7 -17.15 -4.37 11.07
C GLY A 7 -18.02 -3.59 10.09
N ASP A 8 -17.71 -2.32 9.80
CA ASP A 8 -18.54 -1.41 9.01
C ASP A 8 -17.93 -0.91 7.67
N GLY A 9 -16.90 -1.57 7.14
CA GLY A 9 -16.45 -1.34 5.76
C GLY A 9 -15.33 -0.32 5.58
N THR A 10 -14.60 0.01 6.64
CA THR A 10 -13.36 0.79 6.54
C THR A 10 -12.16 -0.14 6.25
N VAL A 11 -11.51 0.01 5.10
CA VAL A 11 -10.32 -0.79 4.72
C VAL A 11 -9.08 -0.18 5.38
N LYS A 12 -8.46 -0.90 6.33
CA LYS A 12 -7.13 -0.53 6.86
C LYS A 12 -6.02 -0.95 5.92
N ILE A 13 -5.00 -0.08 5.80
CA ILE A 13 -3.78 -0.28 5.01
C ILE A 13 -2.91 -1.45 5.52
N GLU A 14 -3.21 -2.00 6.70
CA GLU A 14 -2.49 -3.10 7.36
C GLU A 14 -2.35 -4.38 6.49
N SER A 15 -3.24 -4.63 5.51
CA SER A 15 -3.13 -5.80 4.61
C SER A 15 -2.27 -5.57 3.36
N TRP A 16 -1.82 -4.34 3.09
CA TRP A 16 -1.15 -3.99 1.84
C TRP A 16 0.33 -4.33 1.83
N LEU A 17 1.05 -4.13 2.94
CA LEU A 17 2.51 -4.25 2.97
C LEU A 17 3.02 -5.71 3.02
N GLN A 18 2.22 -6.65 3.51
CA GLN A 18 2.58 -8.08 3.56
C GLN A 18 2.47 -8.77 2.20
N ASN A 19 1.70 -8.20 1.26
CA ASN A 19 1.57 -8.69 -0.11
C ASN A 19 2.66 -8.13 -1.05
N LEU A 20 3.37 -7.06 -0.65
CA LEU A 20 4.37 -6.39 -1.49
C LEU A 20 5.60 -7.24 -1.80
N CYS A 21 5.95 -8.19 -0.92
CA CYS A 21 7.05 -9.09 -1.19
C CYS A 21 6.71 -10.22 -2.18
N GLY A 22 5.44 -10.56 -2.38
CA GLY A 22 5.00 -11.52 -3.41
C GLY A 22 4.78 -10.86 -4.78
N PHE A 23 4.32 -9.61 -4.78
CA PHE A 23 3.81 -8.90 -5.96
C PHE A 23 4.92 -8.33 -6.87
N LEU A 24 6.04 -7.88 -6.31
CA LEU A 24 7.07 -7.23 -7.14
C LEU A 24 7.95 -8.19 -7.94
N SER A 25 7.96 -9.51 -7.68
CA SER A 25 8.85 -10.43 -8.41
C SER A 25 8.36 -10.75 -9.84
N ARG A 26 7.08 -10.52 -10.17
CA ARG A 26 6.52 -10.91 -11.47
C ARG A 26 5.60 -9.82 -12.04
N HIS A 27 6.20 -9.03 -12.94
CA HIS A 27 5.55 -8.15 -13.92
C HIS A 27 4.81 -6.95 -13.37
N LEU A 28 5.37 -5.75 -13.58
CA LEU A 28 4.55 -4.55 -13.78
C LEU A 28 5.27 -3.55 -14.68
N TYR A 29 4.69 -3.36 -15.87
CA TYR A 29 5.09 -2.38 -16.87
C TYR A 29 4.71 -0.98 -16.40
N TRP A 30 5.69 -0.16 -16.04
CA TRP A 30 5.51 1.29 -15.95
C TRP A 30 5.70 1.90 -17.34
N HIS A 31 4.63 1.94 -18.12
CA HIS A 31 4.48 2.95 -19.15
C HIS A 31 3.19 3.73 -18.90
N ASN A 32 3.35 4.92 -18.33
CA ASN A 32 2.32 5.95 -18.38
C ASN A 32 2.35 6.53 -19.80
N PRO A 33 1.25 6.40 -20.55
CA PRO A 33 0.36 7.55 -20.59
C PRO A 33 -1.12 7.13 -20.56
N ILE A 34 -1.85 7.50 -19.51
CA ILE A 34 -3.30 7.72 -19.62
C ILE A 34 -3.49 9.01 -20.45
N LYS A 35 -3.10 8.97 -21.71
CA LYS A 35 -3.44 9.96 -22.72
C LYS A 35 -4.07 9.18 -23.87
N ARG A 36 -5.41 9.18 -23.91
CA ARG A 36 -6.33 8.64 -24.95
C ARG A 36 -6.97 7.25 -24.72
N GLY A 37 -7.22 6.81 -23.49
CA GLY A 37 -8.06 5.64 -23.21
C GLY A 37 -9.34 6.01 -22.48
N GLY A 38 -10.51 5.79 -23.07
CA GLY A 38 -11.81 5.94 -22.37
C GLY A 38 -11.96 4.94 -21.20
N ILE A 39 -13.08 5.01 -20.47
CA ILE A 39 -13.29 4.24 -19.23
C ILE A 39 -13.01 2.73 -19.37
N LYS A 40 -13.32 2.16 -20.54
CA LYS A 40 -13.06 0.75 -20.89
C LYS A 40 -11.59 0.36 -20.82
N TRP A 41 -10.69 1.25 -21.28
CA TRP A 41 -9.25 1.01 -21.25
C TRP A 41 -8.69 1.08 -19.83
N VAL A 42 -9.17 2.04 -19.03
CA VAL A 42 -8.79 2.16 -17.62
C VAL A 42 -9.20 0.89 -16.85
N CYS A 43 -10.46 0.45 -17.02
CA CYS A 43 -10.92 -0.79 -16.41
C CYS A 43 -10.07 -1.99 -16.83
N TRP A 44 -9.84 -2.18 -18.13
CA TRP A 44 -9.01 -3.30 -18.61
C TRP A 44 -7.58 -3.26 -18.04
N HIS A 45 -6.95 -2.08 -17.99
CA HIS A 45 -5.61 -1.93 -17.44
C HIS A 45 -5.57 -2.33 -15.96
N LEU A 46 -6.56 -1.91 -15.16
CA LEU A 46 -6.67 -2.29 -13.76
C LEU A 46 -6.88 -3.80 -13.60
N GLU A 47 -7.70 -4.44 -14.44
CA GLU A 47 -7.87 -5.90 -14.42
C GLU A 47 -6.55 -6.65 -14.62
N VAL A 48 -5.67 -6.16 -15.50
CA VAL A 48 -4.37 -6.80 -15.74
C VAL A 48 -3.40 -6.56 -14.59
N ARG A 49 -3.37 -5.33 -14.05
CA ARG A 49 -2.45 -4.94 -12.98
C ARG A 49 -2.80 -5.61 -11.65
N GLU A 50 -4.08 -5.62 -11.31
CA GLU A 50 -4.58 -6.03 -10.00
C GLU A 50 -5.06 -7.50 -9.96
N LYS A 51 -4.78 -8.27 -11.02
CA LYS A 51 -5.23 -9.67 -11.21
C LYS A 51 -4.86 -10.64 -10.08
N GLN A 52 -3.93 -10.27 -9.20
CA GLN A 52 -3.50 -11.10 -8.08
C GLN A 52 -4.27 -10.80 -6.78
N TYR A 53 -5.16 -9.80 -6.80
CA TYR A 53 -6.11 -9.54 -5.71
C TYR A 53 -7.38 -10.36 -5.92
N ASP A 54 -7.90 -10.93 -4.84
CA ASP A 54 -9.00 -11.90 -4.88
C ASP A 54 -10.38 -11.27 -4.69
N LYS A 55 -10.45 -10.01 -4.24
CA LYS A 55 -11.71 -9.31 -3.97
C LYS A 55 -11.79 -7.95 -4.64
N LYS A 56 -13.01 -7.58 -5.02
CA LYS A 56 -13.39 -6.24 -5.46
C LYS A 56 -14.54 -5.75 -4.60
N ALA A 57 -14.46 -4.51 -4.16
CA ALA A 57 -15.51 -3.86 -3.39
C ALA A 57 -15.82 -2.48 -3.99
N TYR A 58 -17.07 -2.04 -3.83
CA TYR A 58 -17.47 -0.67 -4.12
C TYR A 58 -17.72 0.04 -2.79
N LEU A 59 -16.89 1.02 -2.48
CA LEU A 59 -16.88 1.72 -1.19
C LEU A 59 -17.17 3.20 -1.38
N ASP A 60 -17.76 3.80 -0.36
CA ASP A 60 -17.95 5.24 -0.30
C ASP A 60 -16.67 5.88 0.28
N PHE A 61 -16.19 6.93 -0.39
CA PHE A 61 -14.94 7.61 -0.06
C PHE A 61 -15.22 8.94 0.64
N PHE A 62 -14.60 9.12 1.81
CA PHE A 62 -14.76 10.29 2.66
C PHE A 62 -13.42 11.04 2.72
N THR A 63 -13.46 12.35 2.58
CA THR A 63 -12.26 13.20 2.66
C THR A 63 -11.97 13.69 4.08
N ASP A 64 -12.94 13.61 4.98
CA ASP A 64 -12.82 14.07 6.35
C ASP A 64 -13.43 13.04 7.31
N THR A 65 -12.77 12.83 8.44
CA THR A 65 -13.08 11.79 9.43
C THR A 65 -14.40 12.01 10.16
N GLY A 66 -14.88 13.25 10.21
CA GLY A 66 -16.16 13.60 10.81
C GLY A 66 -17.33 13.62 9.82
N SER A 67 -17.08 13.41 8.53
CA SER A 67 -18.14 13.54 7.52
C SER A 67 -19.06 12.31 7.53
N THR A 68 -20.36 12.56 7.59
CA THR A 68 -21.40 11.53 7.41
C THR A 68 -21.83 11.37 5.95
N THR A 69 -21.37 12.26 5.07
CA THR A 69 -21.64 12.23 3.62
C THR A 69 -20.35 11.96 2.87
N PRO A 70 -20.30 10.95 1.99
CA PRO A 70 -19.09 10.66 1.23
C PRO A 70 -18.88 11.70 0.13
N ALA A 71 -17.62 11.98 -0.15
CA ALA A 71 -17.23 12.84 -1.27
C ALA A 71 -17.44 12.14 -2.61
N ILE A 72 -17.25 10.81 -2.65
CA ILE A 72 -17.45 9.99 -3.84
C ILE A 72 -18.13 8.69 -3.44
N HIS A 73 -19.25 8.35 -4.09
CA HIS A 73 -19.94 7.08 -3.89
C HIS A 73 -19.39 5.99 -4.81
N LYS A 74 -19.43 4.73 -4.34
CA LYS A 74 -19.14 3.52 -5.14
C LYS A 74 -17.78 3.56 -5.87
N VAL A 75 -16.72 3.90 -5.14
CA VAL A 75 -15.34 3.77 -5.61
C VAL A 75 -14.97 2.29 -5.68
N LEU A 76 -14.47 1.84 -6.83
CA LEU A 76 -13.96 0.49 -7.01
C LEU A 76 -12.61 0.32 -6.30
N VAL A 77 -12.53 -0.63 -5.37
CA VAL A 77 -11.32 -0.98 -4.63
C VAL A 77 -11.01 -2.45 -4.86
N TYR A 78 -9.76 -2.75 -5.21
CA TYR A 78 -9.25 -4.12 -5.27
C TYR A 78 -8.56 -4.47 -3.96
N ILE A 79 -8.86 -5.64 -3.40
CA ILE A 79 -8.45 -6.04 -2.07
C ILE A 79 -7.84 -7.44 -2.13
N ALA A 80 -6.62 -7.58 -1.62
CA ALA A 80 -6.03 -8.86 -1.27
C ALA A 80 -6.50 -9.27 0.14
N SER A 81 -7.29 -10.33 0.23
CA SER A 81 -7.78 -10.86 1.49
C SER A 81 -6.70 -11.65 2.25
N PRO A 82 -6.83 -11.82 3.58
CA PRO A 82 -5.90 -12.61 4.38
C PRO A 82 -6.15 -14.13 4.27
N ASP A 83 -6.99 -14.59 3.34
CA ASP A 83 -7.24 -16.01 3.13
C ASP A 83 -6.18 -16.62 2.21
N LYS A 84 -5.22 -17.35 2.80
CA LYS A 84 -4.13 -18.01 2.06
C LYS A 84 -4.61 -19.05 1.02
N ARG A 85 -5.85 -19.55 1.12
CA ARG A 85 -6.42 -20.49 0.13
C ARG A 85 -6.73 -19.80 -1.19
N VAL A 86 -7.06 -18.50 -1.14
CA VAL A 86 -7.49 -17.72 -2.30
C VAL A 86 -6.38 -16.74 -2.71
N ASN A 87 -5.79 -16.03 -1.75
CA ASN A 87 -4.65 -15.16 -1.96
C ASN A 87 -3.35 -15.90 -1.62
N THR A 88 -2.78 -16.57 -2.61
CA THR A 88 -1.51 -17.31 -2.47
C THR A 88 -0.31 -16.40 -2.16
N ASN A 89 -0.45 -15.08 -2.34
CA ASN A 89 0.61 -14.11 -2.07
C ASN A 89 0.57 -13.60 -0.62
N TYR A 90 -0.48 -13.92 0.15
CA TYR A 90 -0.57 -13.50 1.54
C TYR A 90 0.40 -14.29 2.42
N LEU A 91 1.45 -13.62 2.89
CA LEU A 91 2.47 -14.23 3.74
C LEU A 91 2.02 -14.31 5.21
N GLY A 92 1.11 -13.44 5.63
CA GLY A 92 0.65 -13.32 7.01
C GLY A 92 1.35 -12.21 7.79
N PRO A 93 0.89 -11.95 9.02
CA PRO A 93 1.54 -11.01 9.92
C PRO A 93 2.95 -11.49 10.29
N ALA A 94 3.88 -10.54 10.33
CA ALA A 94 5.27 -10.78 10.71
C ALA A 94 5.82 -9.58 11.51
N PRO A 95 6.86 -9.78 12.33
CA PRO A 95 7.59 -8.69 12.98
C PRO A 95 8.18 -7.71 11.95
N PHE A 96 8.32 -6.44 12.33
CA PHE A 96 8.82 -5.39 11.44
C PHE A 96 10.22 -5.70 10.91
N GLU A 97 11.10 -6.28 11.73
CA GLU A 97 12.45 -6.65 11.33
C GLU A 97 12.45 -7.69 10.21
N GLU A 98 11.59 -8.71 10.32
CA GLU A 98 11.45 -9.75 9.30
C GLU A 98 10.88 -9.18 8.00
N MET A 99 9.82 -8.37 8.10
CA MET A 99 9.24 -7.65 6.96
C MET A 99 10.29 -6.77 6.27
N ALA A 100 11.02 -5.97 7.05
CA ALA A 100 12.03 -5.05 6.55
C ALA A 100 13.18 -5.79 5.85
N MET A 101 13.70 -6.87 6.43
CA MET A 101 14.73 -7.71 5.80
C MET A 101 14.26 -8.27 4.45
N GLN A 102 13.01 -8.73 4.38
CA GLN A 102 12.45 -9.24 3.13
C GLN A 102 12.32 -8.12 2.08
N ILE A 103 11.83 -6.94 2.48
CA ILE A 103 11.66 -5.77 1.60
C ILE A 103 13.00 -5.26 1.09
N ILE A 104 14.04 -5.21 1.93
CA ILE A 104 15.39 -4.77 1.54
C ILE A 104 15.96 -5.67 0.44
N ARG A 105 15.76 -6.98 0.53
CA ARG A 105 16.26 -7.97 -0.42
C ARG A 105 15.42 -8.08 -1.69
N ALA A 106 14.16 -7.65 -1.64
CA ALA A 106 13.21 -7.78 -2.75
C ALA A 106 13.42 -6.70 -3.82
N LYS A 107 13.48 -7.14 -5.09
CA LYS A 107 13.53 -6.26 -6.26
C LYS A 107 12.64 -6.83 -7.37
N GLY A 108 11.86 -5.94 -7.98
CA GLY A 108 11.00 -6.25 -9.11
C GLY A 108 11.41 -5.57 -10.41
N PRO A 109 10.65 -5.81 -11.50
CA PRO A 109 10.78 -5.04 -12.75
C PRO A 109 10.66 -3.52 -12.54
N SER A 110 9.89 -3.10 -11.53
CA SER A 110 9.66 -1.71 -11.17
C SER A 110 10.76 -1.10 -10.27
N GLY A 111 11.77 -1.87 -9.88
CA GLY A 111 12.85 -1.43 -8.99
C GLY A 111 12.85 -2.09 -7.60
N PRO A 112 13.68 -1.59 -6.68
CA PRO A 112 13.78 -2.09 -5.31
C PRO A 112 12.47 -1.90 -4.53
N ASN A 113 12.06 -2.88 -3.73
CA ASN A 113 10.82 -2.81 -2.96
C ASN A 113 10.88 -1.73 -1.85
N CYS A 114 12.06 -1.49 -1.29
CA CYS A 114 12.25 -0.43 -0.30
C CYS A 114 11.91 0.97 -0.83
N GLU A 115 12.16 1.27 -2.10
CA GLU A 115 11.76 2.56 -2.70
C GLU A 115 10.25 2.74 -2.73
N TYR A 116 9.49 1.67 -2.93
CA TYR A 116 8.04 1.73 -2.88
C TYR A 116 7.56 2.15 -1.49
N VAL A 117 8.11 1.54 -0.44
CA VAL A 117 7.72 1.84 0.95
C VAL A 117 8.03 3.29 1.30
N PHE A 118 9.20 3.80 0.92
CA PHE A 118 9.56 5.21 1.17
C PHE A 118 8.67 6.18 0.41
N LYS A 119 8.39 5.92 -0.88
CA LYS A 119 7.46 6.77 -1.67
C LYS A 119 6.05 6.77 -1.08
N LEU A 120 5.60 5.63 -0.55
CA LEU A 120 4.31 5.51 0.12
C LEU A 120 4.27 6.32 1.42
N GLU A 121 5.29 6.16 2.28
CA GLU A 121 5.43 6.94 3.51
C GLU A 121 5.45 8.44 3.23
N ASP A 122 6.31 8.88 2.31
CA ASP A 122 6.45 10.29 1.93
C ASP A 122 5.12 10.88 1.43
N TRP A 123 4.37 10.14 0.63
CA TRP A 123 3.08 10.58 0.12
C TRP A 123 2.03 10.67 1.22
N LEU A 124 1.95 9.67 2.11
CA LEU A 124 0.99 9.66 3.23
C LEU A 124 1.22 10.82 4.20
N ILE A 125 2.49 11.16 4.47
CA ILE A 125 2.84 12.32 5.31
C ILE A 125 2.41 13.62 4.60
N GLN A 126 2.76 13.78 3.32
CA GLN A 126 2.40 14.98 2.55
C GLN A 126 0.88 15.14 2.37
N SER A 127 0.12 14.05 2.34
CA SER A 127 -1.34 14.07 2.24
C SER A 127 -2.04 14.25 3.59
N GLY A 128 -1.31 14.28 4.71
CA GLY A 128 -1.87 14.32 6.07
C GLY A 128 -2.56 13.01 6.48
N CYS A 129 -2.31 11.91 5.78
CA CYS A 129 -2.90 10.59 6.01
C CYS A 129 -1.89 9.63 6.64
N GLU A 130 -1.14 10.09 7.64
CA GLU A 130 -0.06 9.32 8.27
C GLU A 130 -0.54 7.94 8.76
N ASP A 131 0.20 6.90 8.37
CA ASP A 131 -0.03 5.53 8.82
C ASP A 131 1.15 5.05 9.67
N LYS A 132 0.89 4.79 10.95
CA LYS A 132 1.90 4.37 11.92
C LYS A 132 2.62 3.09 11.50
N HIS A 133 1.92 2.13 10.90
CA HIS A 133 2.50 0.86 10.48
C HIS A 133 3.47 1.07 9.30
N VAL A 134 3.11 1.91 8.33
CA VAL A 134 3.99 2.27 7.21
C VAL A 134 5.24 3.01 7.70
N ILE A 135 5.08 3.99 8.60
CA ILE A 135 6.18 4.78 9.17
C ILE A 135 7.15 3.90 9.97
N GLU A 136 6.63 3.01 10.82
CA GLU A 136 7.46 2.08 11.61
C GLU A 136 8.23 1.11 10.72
N LEU A 137 7.59 0.59 9.66
CA LEU A 137 8.24 -0.28 8.69
C LEU A 137 9.35 0.45 7.92
N ALA A 138 9.08 1.65 7.42
CA ALA A 138 10.07 2.47 6.71
C ALA A 138 11.27 2.83 7.61
N THR A 139 11.00 3.20 8.86
CA THR A 139 12.03 3.47 9.88
C THR A 139 12.90 2.23 10.12
N THR A 140 12.28 1.06 10.24
CA THR A 140 12.98 -0.21 10.43
C THR A 140 13.87 -0.53 9.22
N ILE A 141 13.37 -0.29 8.00
CA ILE A 141 14.15 -0.47 6.76
C ILE A 141 15.39 0.44 6.75
N ARG A 142 15.24 1.74 7.06
CA ARG A 142 16.37 2.69 7.12
C ARG A 142 17.43 2.25 8.13
N LYS A 143 16.98 1.85 9.34
CA LYS A 143 17.86 1.35 10.41
C LYS A 143 18.67 0.14 9.97
N LEU A 144 18.02 -0.85 9.34
CA LEU A 144 18.70 -2.09 8.90
C LEU A 144 19.63 -1.88 7.70
N ARG A 145 19.37 -0.89 6.85
CA ARG A 145 20.26 -0.54 5.72
C ARG A 145 21.52 0.22 6.16
N GLY A 146 21.57 0.69 7.41
CA GLY A 146 22.63 1.58 7.86
C GLY A 146 22.51 2.98 7.26
N ASP A 147 21.34 3.36 6.74
CA ASP A 147 21.04 4.69 6.24
C ASP A 147 20.98 5.64 7.45
N SER A 148 22.15 6.04 7.94
CA SER A 148 22.32 7.04 8.98
C SER A 148 22.16 8.43 8.36
N SER A 149 20.99 8.72 7.82
CA SER A 149 20.63 10.05 7.33
C SER A 149 19.83 10.77 8.40
N THR A 150 20.60 11.50 9.24
CA THR A 150 20.28 12.80 9.84
C THR A 150 18.86 12.98 10.35
N MET A 151 18.71 12.94 11.67
CA MET A 151 17.72 13.76 12.37
C MET A 151 17.77 15.15 11.74
N LYS A 152 16.72 15.56 11.00
CA LYS A 152 16.49 16.98 10.82
C LYS A 152 16.21 17.50 12.22
N ALA A 153 17.18 18.23 12.75
CA ALA A 153 16.99 19.06 13.92
C ALA A 153 15.71 19.87 13.69
N PHE A 154 14.73 19.69 14.56
CA PHE A 154 13.75 20.73 14.78
C PHE A 154 14.53 21.88 15.44
N ASP A 155 14.89 22.88 14.63
CA ASP A 155 15.35 24.15 15.18
C ASP A 155 14.18 24.79 15.95
N VAL A 156 14.56 25.33 17.12
CA VAL A 156 13.75 25.89 18.21
C VAL A 156 12.84 27.03 17.77
#